data_AF-A0ABD4Y788-F1
#
_entry.id   AF-A0ABD4Y788-F1
#
_cell.length_a   1.000
_cell.length_b   1.000
_cell.length_c   1.000
_cell.angle_alpha   90.00
_cell.angle_beta   90.00
_cell.angle_gamma   90.00
#
_symmetry.space_group_name_H-M   'P 1'
#
loop_
_entity.id
_entity.type
_entity.pdbx_description
1 polymer ?
#
loop_
_entity_poly.entity_id
_entity_poly.type
_entity_poly.pdbx_seq_one_letter_code
_entity_poly.pdbx_strand_id
1 'polypeptide(L)'
;FPAVIEHGLPQLLASRRAGAGEQNARLDALLAIMSSLTDTCVLHRAGLEGLTRMQAGARAVLEAGGAASLAGRRQLRLLDRDMLALNASPGGAADLLAATLFLDRLAPHAPAPTGSN
;
A
#
# COMPACT_ATOMS: atom_id res chain seq x y z
N PHE A 1 11.04 11.42 1.18
CA PHE A 1 9.92 10.53 1.52
C PHE A 1 10.35 9.06 1.44
N PRO A 2 11.07 8.52 2.44
CA PRO A 2 11.62 7.16 2.39
C PRO A 2 10.54 6.10 2.12
N ALA A 3 9.42 6.13 2.85
CA ALA A 3 8.33 5.16 2.64
C ALA A 3 7.73 5.16 1.22
N VAL A 4 7.79 6.27 0.49
CA VAL A 4 7.36 6.32 -0.92
C VAL A 4 8.35 5.58 -1.82
N ILE A 5 9.65 5.85 -1.64
CA ILE A 5 10.71 5.31 -2.50
C ILE A 5 11.03 3.84 -2.15
N GLU A 6 10.97 3.48 -0.86
CA GLU A 6 11.39 2.19 -0.34
C GLU A 6 10.25 1.17 -0.25
N HIS A 7 8.99 1.63 -0.16
CA HIS A 7 7.84 0.74 0.01
C HIS A 7 6.75 0.97 -1.05
N GLY A 8 6.27 2.21 -1.19
CA GLY A 8 5.16 2.55 -2.08
C GLY A 8 5.44 2.23 -3.55
N LEU A 9 6.46 2.85 -4.14
CA LEU A 9 6.81 2.66 -5.55
C LEU A 9 7.24 1.21 -5.86
N PRO A 10 8.13 0.57 -5.08
CA PRO A 10 8.51 -0.82 -5.35
C PRO A 10 7.31 -1.77 -5.33
N GLN A 11 6.41 -1.64 -4.36
CA GLN A 11 5.23 -2.50 -4.26
C GLN A 11 4.24 -2.24 -5.40
N LEU A 12 4.00 -0.98 -5.76
CA LEU A 12 3.13 -0.62 -6.89
C LEU A 12 3.60 -1.30 -8.18
N LEU A 13 4.90 -1.17 -8.49
CA LEU A 13 5.51 -1.76 -9.68
C LEU A 13 5.52 -3.29 -9.62
N ALA A 14 5.83 -3.88 -8.45
CA ALA A 14 5.81 -5.33 -8.26
C ALA A 14 4.40 -5.91 -8.51
N SER A 15 3.37 -5.27 -7.96
CA SER A 15 1.97 -5.70 -8.11
C SER A 15 1.53 -5.62 -9.57
N ARG A 16 1.88 -4.54 -10.29
CA ARG A 16 1.62 -4.43 -11.74
C ARG A 16 2.33 -5.51 -12.55
N ARG A 17 3.61 -5.79 -12.27
CA ARG A 17 4.37 -6.86 -12.93
C ARG A 17 3.77 -8.25 -12.67
N ALA A 18 3.17 -8.45 -11.50
CA ALA A 18 2.42 -9.65 -11.15
C ALA A 18 1.04 -9.75 -11.84
N GLY A 19 0.68 -8.79 -12.70
CA GLY A 19 -0.60 -8.77 -13.42
C GLY A 19 -1.78 -8.28 -12.58
N ALA A 20 -1.54 -7.68 -11.41
CA ALA A 20 -2.62 -7.08 -10.63
C ALA A 20 -3.20 -5.88 -11.39
N GLY A 21 -4.54 -5.81 -11.43
CA GLY A 21 -5.23 -4.62 -11.92
C GLY A 21 -4.84 -3.38 -11.11
N GLU A 22 -4.88 -2.21 -11.76
CA GLU A 22 -4.36 -0.96 -11.20
C GLU A 22 -4.92 -0.62 -9.81
N GLN A 23 -6.20 -0.86 -9.56
CA GLN A 23 -6.81 -0.64 -8.25
C GLN A 23 -6.14 -1.50 -7.15
N ASN A 24 -5.88 -2.78 -7.44
CA ASN A 24 -5.22 -3.67 -6.50
C ASN A 24 -3.75 -3.29 -6.30
N ALA A 25 -3.06 -2.88 -7.37
CA ALA A 25 -1.67 -2.45 -7.27
C ALA A 25 -1.50 -1.19 -6.41
N ARG A 26 -2.42 -0.22 -6.51
CA ARG A 26 -2.46 0.97 -5.65
C ARG A 26 -2.76 0.62 -4.19
N LEU A 27 -3.67 -0.33 -3.99
CA LEU A 27 -4.01 -0.80 -2.66
C LEU A 27 -2.84 -1.55 -2.01
N ASP A 28 -2.13 -2.39 -2.75
CA ASP A 28 -0.93 -3.06 -2.26
C ASP A 28 0.17 -2.06 -1.93
N ALA A 29 0.34 -1.00 -2.74
CA ALA A 29 1.26 0.10 -2.42
C ALA A 29 0.89 0.84 -1.13
N LEU A 30 -0.41 1.09 -0.90
CA LEU A 30 -0.90 1.66 0.36
C LEU A 30 -0.56 0.75 1.54
N LEU A 31 -0.84 -0.55 1.41
CA LEU A 31 -0.55 -1.54 2.44
C LEU A 31 0.94 -1.65 2.75
N ALA A 32 1.81 -1.54 1.74
CA ALA A 32 3.26 -1.53 1.96
C ALA A 32 3.69 -0.32 2.79
N ILE A 33 3.15 0.87 2.50
CA ILE A 33 3.39 2.07 3.30
C ILE A 33 2.85 1.89 4.72
N MET A 34 1.61 1.41 4.87
CA MET A 34 0.99 1.17 6.18
C MET A 34 1.78 0.17 7.03
N SER A 35 2.48 -0.79 6.42
CA SER A 35 3.20 -1.84 7.13
C SER A 35 4.45 -1.37 7.88
N SER A 36 4.95 -0.16 7.59
CA SER A 36 6.16 0.39 8.21
C SER A 36 6.02 1.84 8.69
N LEU A 37 5.00 2.58 8.23
CA LEU A 37 4.79 3.96 8.64
C LEU A 37 4.28 4.04 10.09
N THR A 38 4.93 4.89 10.89
CA THR A 38 4.36 5.41 12.14
C THR A 38 3.33 6.48 11.78
N ASP A 39 2.11 6.06 11.45
CA ASP A 39 1.03 6.98 11.05
C ASP A 39 0.50 7.74 12.27
N THR A 40 0.74 9.06 12.30
CA THR A 40 0.36 9.91 13.42
C THR A 40 -1.15 10.09 13.55
N CYS A 41 -1.92 9.97 12.46
CA CYS A 41 -3.39 10.01 12.52
C CYS A 41 -3.93 8.78 13.25
N VAL A 42 -3.36 7.61 12.98
CA VAL A 42 -3.72 6.37 13.67
C VAL A 42 -3.25 6.40 15.12
N LEU A 43 -2.01 6.81 15.36
CA LEU A 43 -1.45 6.94 16.70
C LEU A 43 -2.30 7.86 17.60
N HIS A 44 -2.76 8.99 17.05
CA HIS A 44 -3.60 9.93 17.79
C HIS A 44 -4.98 9.35 18.13
N ARG A 45 -5.58 8.55 17.25
CA ARG A 45 -6.96 8.04 17.42
C ARG A 45 -7.03 6.71 18.17
N ALA A 46 -6.07 5.81 17.94
CA ALA A 46 -6.11 4.43 18.41
C ALA A 46 -4.83 4.01 19.17
N GLY A 47 -3.92 4.96 19.43
CA GLY A 47 -2.70 4.70 20.19
C GLY A 47 -1.74 3.74 19.50
N LEU A 48 -0.75 3.28 20.26
CA LEU A 48 0.25 2.33 19.77
C LEU A 48 -0.38 0.98 19.39
N GLU A 49 -1.42 0.54 20.12
CA GLU A 49 -2.12 -0.70 19.78
C GLU A 49 -2.74 -0.63 18.38
N GLY A 50 -3.43 0.46 18.07
CA GLY A 50 -4.02 0.65 16.74
C GLY A 50 -2.97 0.73 15.65
N LEU A 51 -1.84 1.39 15.91
CA LEU A 51 -0.71 1.45 14.98
C LEU A 51 -0.13 0.05 14.71
N THR A 52 0.10 -0.74 15.76
CA THR A 52 0.61 -2.11 15.62
C THR A 52 -0.38 -3.02 14.88
N ARG A 53 -1.68 -2.92 15.17
CA ARG A 53 -2.73 -3.67 14.46
C ARG A 53 -2.78 -3.29 12.98
N MET A 54 -2.68 -2.01 12.66
CA MET A 54 -2.61 -1.53 11.28
C MET A 54 -1.42 -2.12 10.54
N GLN A 55 -0.22 -2.02 11.12
CA GLN A 55 1.01 -2.51 10.50
C GLN A 55 0.98 -4.03 10.29
N ALA A 56 0.55 -4.78 11.31
CA ALA A 56 0.42 -6.24 11.25
C ALA A 56 -0.63 -6.68 10.23
N GLY A 57 -1.81 -6.05 10.24
CA GLY A 57 -2.88 -6.34 9.29
C GLY A 57 -2.44 -6.04 7.85
N ALA A 58 -1.78 -4.90 7.61
CA ALA A 58 -1.27 -4.56 6.29
C ALA A 58 -0.24 -5.58 5.78
N ARG A 59 0.68 -6.01 6.64
CA ARG A 59 1.65 -7.08 6.31
C ARG A 59 0.96 -8.41 6.01
N ALA A 60 -0.04 -8.79 6.79
CA ALA A 60 -0.81 -10.01 6.56
C ALA A 60 -1.52 -10.03 5.19
N VAL A 61 -2.01 -8.87 4.70
CA VAL A 61 -2.58 -8.79 3.34
C VAL A 61 -1.52 -9.07 2.27
N LEU A 62 -0.36 -8.44 2.38
CA LEU A 62 0.73 -8.59 1.41
C LEU A 62 1.29 -10.01 1.42
N GLU A 63 1.51 -10.60 2.59
CA GLU A 63 1.98 -11.99 2.76
C GLU A 63 0.95 -13.01 2.23
N ALA A 64 -0.34 -12.69 2.29
CA ALA A 64 -1.41 -13.50 1.70
C ALA A 64 -1.53 -13.33 0.16
N GLY A 65 -0.59 -12.64 -0.49
CA GLY A 65 -0.54 -12.45 -1.94
C GLY A 65 -1.21 -11.17 -2.44
N GLY A 66 -1.39 -10.18 -1.58
CA GLY A 66 -1.92 -8.86 -1.95
C GLY A 66 -3.43 -8.85 -2.22
N ALA A 67 -3.97 -7.66 -2.46
CA ALA A 67 -5.41 -7.40 -2.63
C ALA A 67 -6.02 -8.11 -3.85
N ALA A 68 -5.20 -8.46 -4.84
CA ALA A 68 -5.65 -9.24 -6.00
C ALA A 68 -5.97 -10.70 -5.65
N SER A 69 -5.40 -11.26 -4.57
CA SER A 69 -5.61 -12.66 -4.17
C SER A 69 -6.87 -12.82 -3.31
N LEU A 70 -7.46 -14.03 -3.33
CA LEU A 70 -8.61 -14.34 -2.47
C LEU A 70 -8.24 -14.30 -0.98
N ALA A 71 -7.05 -14.78 -0.63
CA ALA A 71 -6.56 -14.79 0.74
C ALA A 71 -6.26 -13.36 1.23
N GLY A 72 -5.61 -12.54 0.41
CA GLY A 72 -5.34 -11.13 0.70
C GLY A 72 -6.62 -10.33 0.87
N ARG A 73 -7.66 -10.53 0.04
CA ARG A 73 -8.98 -9.90 0.25
C ARG A 73 -9.67 -10.29 1.55
N ARG A 74 -9.38 -11.47 2.11
CA ARG A 74 -9.89 -11.86 3.43
C ARG A 74 -9.16 -11.09 4.52
N GLN A 75 -7.83 -11.05 4.47
CA GLN A 75 -7.02 -10.28 5.40
C GLN A 75 -7.33 -8.77 5.35
N LEU A 76 -7.55 -8.24 4.16
CA LEU A 76 -7.89 -6.83 3.97
C LEU A 76 -9.20 -6.47 4.66
N ARG A 77 -10.20 -7.35 4.58
CA ARG A 77 -11.48 -7.15 5.28
C ARG A 77 -11.33 -7.24 6.79
N LEU A 78 -10.39 -8.03 7.30
CA LEU A 78 -10.09 -8.07 8.73
C LEU A 78 -9.42 -6.77 9.17
N LEU A 79 -8.40 -6.32 8.43
CA LEU A 79 -7.73 -5.03 8.67
C LEU A 79 -8.73 -3.86 8.63
N ASP A 80 -9.59 -3.79 7.61
CA ASP A 80 -10.59 -2.74 7.48
C ASP A 80 -11.56 -2.73 8.68
N ARG A 81 -12.03 -3.90 9.09
CA ARG A 81 -12.87 -4.04 10.30
C ARG A 81 -12.17 -3.60 11.56
N ASP A 82 -10.89 -3.93 11.73
CA ASP A 82 -10.10 -3.51 12.89
C ASP A 82 -9.93 -2.00 12.91
N MET A 83 -9.62 -1.37 11.77
CA MET A 83 -9.49 0.08 11.66
C MET A 83 -10.82 0.80 11.95
N LEU A 84 -11.93 0.28 11.46
CA LEU A 84 -13.26 0.80 11.76
C LEU A 84 -13.62 0.65 13.25
N ALA A 85 -13.34 -0.49 13.86
CA ALA A 85 -13.60 -0.73 15.28
C ALA A 85 -12.80 0.21 16.19
N LEU A 86 -11.60 0.60 15.74
CA LEU A 86 -10.72 1.55 16.42
C LEU A 86 -11.03 3.01 16.08
N ASN A 87 -12.00 3.28 15.20
CA ASN A 87 -12.30 4.61 14.66
C ASN A 87 -11.04 5.32 14.14
N ALA A 88 -10.16 4.57 13.46
CA ALA A 88 -8.88 5.02 12.96
C ALA A 88 -8.78 4.87 11.44
N SER A 89 -8.03 5.78 10.82
CA SER A 89 -7.75 5.75 9.39
C SER A 89 -6.29 6.13 9.15
N PRO A 90 -5.57 5.45 8.24
CA PRO A 90 -4.17 5.71 7.95
C PRO A 90 -4.00 6.92 7.01
N GLY A 91 -4.29 8.12 7.54
CA GLY A 91 -4.26 9.37 6.76
C GLY A 91 -2.87 9.71 6.25
N GLY A 92 -1.84 9.54 7.08
CA GLY A 92 -0.45 9.74 6.66
C GLY A 92 -0.04 8.76 5.57
N ALA A 93 -0.46 7.49 5.66
CA ALA A 93 -0.19 6.52 4.60
C ALA A 93 -0.91 6.85 3.28
N ALA A 94 -2.13 7.39 3.35
CA ALA A 94 -2.89 7.82 2.17
C ALA A 94 -2.22 9.01 1.46
N ASP A 95 -1.70 9.98 2.21
CA ASP A 95 -0.95 11.11 1.63
C ASP A 95 0.34 10.63 0.94
N LEU A 96 1.04 9.67 1.55
CA LEU A 96 2.22 9.06 0.93
C LEU A 96 1.88 8.20 -0.28
N LEU A 97 0.71 7.55 -0.32
CA LEU A 97 0.22 6.91 -1.53
C LEU A 97 -0.01 7.94 -2.63
N ALA A 98 -0.63 9.09 -2.33
CA ALA A 98 -0.81 10.16 -3.32
C ALA A 98 0.54 10.64 -3.88
N ALA A 99 1.55 10.83 -3.02
CA ALA A 99 2.91 11.15 -3.44
C ALA A 99 3.55 10.03 -4.30
N THR A 100 3.32 8.76 -3.94
CA THR A 100 3.77 7.58 -4.71
C THR A 100 3.19 7.61 -6.13
N LEU A 101 1.87 7.82 -6.26
CA LEU A 101 1.19 7.87 -7.55
C LEU A 101 1.53 9.11 -8.36
N PHE A 102 1.90 10.20 -7.70
CA PHE A 102 2.44 11.37 -8.38
C PHE A 102 3.80 11.06 -9.00
N LEU A 103 4.75 10.51 -8.23
CA LEU A 103 6.08 10.14 -8.73
C LEU A 103 6.03 9.07 -9.81
N ASP A 104 5.18 8.06 -9.64
CA ASP A 104 4.96 6.99 -10.63
C ASP A 104 4.53 7.56 -11.99
N ARG A 105 3.70 8.60 -12.01
CA ARG A 105 3.27 9.27 -13.25
C ARG A 105 4.37 10.14 -13.88
N LEU A 106 5.34 10.61 -13.09
CA LEU A 106 6.47 11.40 -13.57
C LEU A 106 7.62 10.52 -14.07
N ALA A 107 7.69 9.26 -13.65
CA ALA A 107 8.70 8.33 -14.12
C ALA A 107 8.56 8.16 -15.64
N PRO A 108 9.64 8.37 -16.42
CA PRO A 108 9.60 8.15 -17.86
C PRO A 108 9.23 6.69 -18.13
N HIS A 109 8.14 6.47 -18.86
CA HIS A 109 7.94 5.18 -19.49
C HIS A 109 9.08 5.02 -20.49
N ALA A 110 9.99 4.07 -20.26
CA ALA A 110 11.06 3.80 -21.21
C ALA A 110 10.42 3.61 -22.60
N PRO A 111 10.90 4.32 -23.64
CA PRO A 111 10.34 4.18 -24.97
C PRO A 111 10.41 2.70 -25.38
N ALA A 112 9.33 2.21 -25.99
CA ALA A 112 9.30 0.87 -26.57
C ALA A 112 10.55 0.68 -27.43
N PRO A 113 11.19 -0.51 -27.43
CA PRO A 113 12.32 -0.76 -28.31
C PRO A 113 11.85 -0.50 -29.74
N THR A 114 12.35 0.59 -30.33
CA THR A 114 12.20 0.87 -31.76
C THR A 114 12.99 -0.20 -32.48
N GLY A 115 12.35 -1.34 -32.71
CA GLY A 115 12.81 -2.31 -33.67
C GLY A 115 12.63 -1.72 -35.05
N SER A 116 13.73 -1.52 -35.76
CA SER A 116 13.74 -1.39 -37.21
C SER A 116 15.01 -2.04 -37.72
N ASN A 117 14.80 -3.03 -38.60
CA ASN A 117 15.75 -3.75 -39.44
C ASN A 117 16.73 -2.84 -40.18
#